data_AF-A0A0D8J1N8-F1
#
_entry.id   AF-A0A0D8J1N8-F1
#
_cell.length_a   1.000
_cell.length_b   1.000
_cell.length_c   1.000
_cell.angle_alpha   90.00
_cell.angle_beta   90.00
_cell.angle_gamma   90.00
#
_symmetry.space_group_name_H-M   'P 1'
#
loop_
_entity.id
_entity.type
_entity.pdbx_description
1 polymer ?
#
loop_
_entity_poly.entity_id
_entity_poly.type
_entity_poly.pdbx_seq_one_letter_code
_entity_poly.pdbx_strand_id
1 'polypeptide(L)'
;MLSEQDKSEIRKSYRNAIDPRQQVKILSQLYLVSREEILDILGPLSKSARPKPSRKGQPRRIYAPEFKAEAMERLRSGESFRRVAEDMGVNVRTMATWAYQMRRKEREKNAKL
;
A
#
# COMPACT_ATOMS: atom_id res chain seq x y z
N MET A 1 25.05 -28.37 12.38
CA MET A 1 24.62 -27.97 11.03
C MET A 1 23.20 -28.46 10.82
N LEU A 2 22.30 -27.58 10.37
CA LEU A 2 20.90 -27.94 10.08
C LEU A 2 20.81 -28.95 8.93
N SER A 3 19.88 -29.89 9.02
CA SER A 3 19.62 -30.85 7.94
C SER A 3 18.97 -30.17 6.74
N GLU A 4 19.04 -30.78 5.55
CA GLU A 4 18.33 -30.26 4.38
C GLU A 4 16.80 -30.25 4.56
N GLN A 5 16.29 -31.15 5.40
CA GLN A 5 14.88 -31.16 5.79
C GLN A 5 14.54 -29.92 6.62
N ASP A 6 15.33 -29.61 7.65
CA ASP A 6 15.13 -28.42 8.50
C ASP A 6 15.18 -27.13 7.67
N LYS A 7 16.17 -27.03 6.77
CA LYS A 7 16.30 -25.90 5.85
C LYS A 7 15.07 -25.76 4.94
N SER A 8 14.51 -26.88 4.47
CA SER A 8 13.28 -26.90 3.67
C SER A 8 12.07 -26.40 4.48
N GLU A 9 11.94 -26.82 5.72
CA GLU A 9 10.87 -26.41 6.63
C GLU A 9 10.96 -24.93 7.02
N ILE A 10 12.18 -24.44 7.31
CA ILE A 10 12.48 -23.02 7.53
C ILE A 10 11.98 -22.18 6.35
N ARG A 11 12.31 -22.57 5.11
CA ARG A 11 11.87 -21.86 3.89
C ARG A 11 10.34 -21.85 3.74
N LYS A 12 9.68 -23.00 3.96
CA LYS A 12 8.21 -23.12 3.87
C LYS A 12 7.51 -22.26 4.92
N SER A 13 7.97 -22.34 6.16
CA SER A 13 7.44 -21.58 7.30
C SER A 13 7.59 -20.07 7.09
N TYR A 14 8.76 -19.63 6.63
CA TYR A 14 9.03 -18.22 6.32
C TYR A 14 8.15 -17.66 5.19
N ARG A 15 7.93 -18.42 4.11
CA ARG A 15 7.10 -18.00 2.97
C ARG A 15 5.66 -17.64 3.38
N ASN A 16 5.10 -18.35 4.35
CA ASN A 16 3.71 -18.20 4.77
C ASN A 16 3.52 -17.23 5.94
N ALA A 17 4.61 -16.69 6.49
CA ALA A 17 4.54 -15.84 7.66
C ALA A 17 3.89 -14.47 7.37
N ILE A 18 3.03 -14.02 8.29
CA ILE A 18 2.39 -12.70 8.24
C ILE A 18 3.42 -11.59 8.46
N ASP A 19 4.35 -11.80 9.40
CA ASP A 19 5.47 -10.90 9.69
C ASP A 19 6.81 -11.63 9.51
N PRO A 20 7.51 -11.40 8.39
CA PRO A 20 8.80 -12.02 8.11
C PRO A 20 9.89 -11.74 9.16
N ARG A 21 9.87 -10.57 9.81
CA ARG A 21 10.89 -10.21 10.81
C ARG A 21 10.71 -11.00 12.09
N GLN A 22 9.46 -11.06 12.57
CA GLN A 22 9.12 -11.86 13.73
C GLN A 22 9.35 -13.36 13.46
N GLN A 23 9.06 -13.82 12.23
CA GLN A 23 9.28 -15.22 11.86
C GLN A 23 10.75 -15.63 11.94
N VAL A 24 11.68 -14.78 11.49
CA VAL A 24 13.12 -15.06 11.60
C VAL A 24 13.52 -15.24 13.07
N LYS A 25 12.99 -14.40 13.98
CA LYS A 25 13.25 -14.52 15.42
C LYS A 25 12.70 -15.83 16.00
N ILE A 26 11.50 -16.24 15.59
CA ILE A 26 10.90 -17.51 16.02
C ILE A 26 11.73 -18.69 15.51
N LEU A 27 12.15 -18.67 14.25
CA LEU A 27 12.93 -19.74 13.64
C LEU A 27 14.33 -19.86 14.26
N SER A 28 15.00 -18.74 14.57
CA SER A 28 16.29 -18.78 15.26
C SER A 28 16.18 -19.42 16.65
N GLN A 29 15.08 -19.15 17.37
CA GLN A 29 14.81 -19.76 18.67
C GLN A 29 14.45 -21.24 18.57
N LEU A 30 13.63 -21.63 17.59
CA LEU A 30 13.16 -23.01 17.42
C LEU A 30 14.30 -23.96 17.04
N TYR A 31 15.16 -23.52 16.12
CA TYR A 31 16.26 -24.32 15.60
C TYR A 31 17.59 -24.10 16.36
N LEU A 32 17.57 -23.26 17.41
CA LEU A 32 18.74 -22.92 18.23
C LEU A 32 19.96 -22.47 17.39
N VAL A 33 19.70 -21.69 16.34
CA VAL A 33 20.71 -21.14 15.43
C VAL A 33 20.70 -19.62 15.46
N SER A 34 21.79 -19.02 14.99
CA SER A 34 21.89 -17.56 14.91
C SER A 34 20.88 -17.00 13.92
N ARG A 35 20.56 -15.71 14.10
CA ARG A 35 19.72 -14.98 13.14
C ARG A 35 20.37 -14.98 11.76
N GLU A 36 21.68 -14.84 11.70
CA GLU A 36 22.48 -14.79 10.48
C GLU A 36 22.40 -16.11 9.72
N GLU A 37 22.45 -17.25 10.41
CA GLU A 37 22.34 -18.58 9.81
C GLU A 37 20.94 -18.83 9.22
N ILE A 38 19.88 -18.39 9.90
CA ILE A 38 18.52 -18.40 9.33
C ILE A 38 18.46 -17.55 8.07
N LEU A 39 19.07 -16.37 8.07
CA LEU A 39 19.07 -15.49 6.90
C LEU A 39 19.86 -16.07 5.74
N ASP A 40 20.98 -16.74 6.00
CA ASP A 40 21.76 -17.43 4.96
C ASP A 40 20.91 -18.53 4.29
N ILE A 41 20.17 -19.32 5.07
CA ILE A 41 19.25 -20.36 4.58
C ILE A 41 18.11 -19.77 3.73
N LEU A 42 17.61 -18.59 4.12
CA LEU A 42 16.54 -17.89 3.42
C LEU A 42 17.05 -17.11 2.18
N GLY A 43 18.36 -16.90 2.07
CA GLY A 43 18.99 -16.06 1.06
C GLY A 43 18.81 -14.55 1.34
N PRO A 44 19.18 -13.69 0.37
CA PRO A 44 19.00 -12.25 0.51
C PRO A 44 17.55 -11.98 0.95
N LEU A 45 17.40 -11.25 2.06
CA LEU A 45 16.14 -10.63 2.48
C LEU A 45 15.71 -9.64 1.39
N SER A 46 15.31 -10.15 0.23
CA SER A 46 14.75 -9.36 -0.84
C SER A 46 13.52 -8.72 -0.25
N LYS A 47 13.67 -7.41 -0.01
CA LYS A 47 12.70 -6.54 0.61
C LYS A 47 11.31 -6.92 0.09
N SER A 48 10.44 -7.37 0.99
CA SER A 48 9.04 -7.66 0.70
C SER A 48 8.78 -8.69 -0.42
N ALA A 49 9.15 -9.95 -0.20
CA ALA A 49 8.68 -11.06 -1.03
C ALA A 49 7.20 -11.44 -0.77
N ARG A 50 6.44 -10.67 0.02
CA ARG A 50 4.98 -10.72 -0.10
C ARG A 50 4.61 -9.83 -1.30
N PRO A 51 4.24 -10.38 -2.46
CA PRO A 51 3.60 -9.56 -3.47
C PRO A 51 2.43 -8.87 -2.80
N LYS A 52 2.42 -7.52 -2.81
CA LYS A 52 1.23 -6.78 -2.38
C LYS A 52 0.05 -7.39 -3.15
N PRO A 53 -1.09 -7.66 -2.50
CA PRO A 53 -2.24 -8.22 -3.21
C PRO A 53 -2.48 -7.36 -4.44
N SER A 54 -2.43 -8.01 -5.60
CA SER A 54 -2.61 -7.35 -6.88
C SER A 54 -3.97 -6.68 -6.87
N ARG A 55 -4.02 -5.34 -6.95
CA ARG A 55 -5.28 -4.60 -7.15
C ARG A 55 -5.79 -4.75 -8.60
N LYS A 56 -5.15 -5.59 -9.42
CA LYS A 56 -5.55 -5.86 -10.80
C LYS A 56 -6.88 -6.64 -10.76
N GLY A 57 -7.95 -6.03 -11.29
CA GLY A 57 -9.30 -6.59 -11.28
C GLY A 57 -10.22 -6.09 -10.15
N GLN A 58 -9.72 -5.33 -9.18
CA GLN A 58 -10.58 -4.67 -8.19
C GLN A 58 -11.37 -3.54 -8.88
N PRO A 59 -12.70 -3.46 -8.72
CA PRO A 59 -13.50 -2.37 -9.28
C PRO A 59 -12.96 -1.03 -8.78
N ARG A 60 -12.53 -0.17 -9.70
CA ARG A 60 -12.21 1.21 -9.35
C ARG A 60 -13.54 1.92 -9.13
N ARG A 61 -13.71 2.58 -7.98
CA ARG A 61 -14.80 3.55 -7.82
C ARG A 61 -14.64 4.64 -8.88
N ILE A 62 -15.53 4.62 -9.86
CA ILE A 62 -15.68 5.66 -10.88
C ILE A 62 -16.75 6.60 -10.36
N TYR A 63 -16.43 7.89 -10.30
CA TYR A 63 -17.37 8.93 -9.92
C TYR A 63 -17.80 9.67 -11.17
N ALA A 64 -19.10 9.94 -11.27
CA ALA A 64 -19.66 10.73 -12.36
C ALA A 64 -18.98 12.11 -12.44
N PRO A 65 -18.85 12.71 -13.64
CA PRO A 65 -18.29 14.05 -13.79
C PRO A 65 -19.04 15.11 -12.97
N GLU A 66 -20.37 15.04 -12.96
CA GLU A 66 -21.25 15.94 -12.19
C GLU A 66 -20.99 15.84 -10.68
N PHE A 67 -20.85 14.62 -10.18
CA PHE A 67 -20.50 14.37 -8.78
C PHE A 67 -19.15 15.00 -8.40
N LYS A 68 -18.15 14.93 -9.29
CA LYS A 68 -16.88 15.63 -9.04
C LYS A 68 -17.02 17.15 -9.14
N ALA A 69 -17.86 17.65 -10.03
CA ALA A 69 -18.07 19.09 -10.21
C ALA A 69 -18.67 19.71 -8.95
N GLU A 70 -19.71 19.09 -8.38
CA GLU A 70 -20.31 19.51 -7.11
C GLU A 70 -19.27 19.58 -5.99
N ALA A 71 -18.44 18.54 -5.85
CA ALA A 71 -17.37 18.51 -4.86
C ALA A 71 -16.40 19.69 -5.02
N MET A 72 -16.04 20.03 -6.26
CA MET A 72 -15.13 21.13 -6.56
C MET A 72 -15.75 22.49 -6.31
N GLU A 73 -17.06 22.65 -6.54
CA GLU A 73 -17.80 23.87 -6.24
C GLU A 73 -17.82 24.16 -4.74
N ARG A 74 -18.17 23.17 -3.91
CA ARG A 74 -18.14 23.31 -2.44
C ARG A 74 -16.76 23.69 -1.90
N LEU A 75 -15.70 23.09 -2.45
CA LEU A 75 -14.32 23.45 -2.09
C LEU A 75 -13.97 24.88 -2.50
N ARG A 76 -14.45 25.37 -3.65
CA ARG A 76 -14.26 26.76 -4.09
C ARG A 76 -15.02 27.75 -3.22
N SER A 77 -16.19 27.35 -2.72
CA SER A 77 -16.97 28.11 -1.72
C SER A 77 -16.31 28.18 -0.35
N GLY A 78 -15.15 27.53 -0.16
CA GLY A 78 -14.35 27.60 1.06
C GLY A 78 -14.64 26.48 2.06
N GLU A 79 -15.46 25.49 1.70
CA GLU A 79 -15.68 24.33 2.57
C GLU A 79 -14.42 23.48 2.72
N SER A 80 -14.24 22.90 3.91
CA SER A 80 -13.07 22.06 4.18
C SER A 80 -13.16 20.72 3.42
N PHE A 81 -11.99 20.22 2.99
CA PHE A 81 -11.86 18.90 2.38
C PHE A 81 -12.51 17.78 3.19
N ARG A 82 -12.41 17.87 4.52
CA ARG A 82 -12.97 16.88 5.44
C ARG A 82 -14.49 16.88 5.39
N ARG A 83 -15.10 18.06 5.51
CA ARG A 83 -16.56 18.22 5.50
C ARG A 83 -17.18 17.74 4.19
N VAL A 84 -16.66 18.20 3.06
CA VAL A 84 -17.17 17.79 1.74
C VAL A 84 -16.99 16.29 1.51
N ALA A 85 -15.87 15.71 1.98
CA ALA A 85 -15.64 14.28 1.84
C ALA A 85 -16.59 13.43 2.71
N GLU A 86 -16.84 13.85 3.95
CA GLU A 86 -17.80 13.22 4.86
C GLU A 86 -19.22 13.28 4.28
N ASP A 87 -19.68 14.46 3.84
CA ASP A 87 -21.02 14.67 3.27
C ASP A 87 -21.26 13.85 2.00
N MET A 88 -20.23 13.71 1.16
CA MET A 88 -20.32 13.00 -0.12
C MET A 88 -19.97 11.50 -0.02
N GLY A 89 -19.61 10.99 1.17
CA GLY A 89 -19.22 9.59 1.36
C GLY A 89 -17.94 9.20 0.62
N VAL A 90 -17.01 10.15 0.46
CA VAL A 90 -15.74 10.00 -0.24
C VAL A 90 -14.58 10.07 0.75
N ASN A 91 -13.46 9.42 0.45
CA ASN A 91 -12.26 9.55 1.27
C ASN A 91 -11.66 10.97 1.11
N VAL A 92 -11.27 11.63 2.21
CA VAL A 92 -10.61 12.94 2.21
C VAL A 92 -9.41 13.00 1.25
N ARG A 93 -8.64 11.91 1.13
CA ARG A 93 -7.52 11.80 0.20
C ARG A 93 -7.95 11.86 -1.27
N THR A 94 -9.11 11.26 -1.59
CA THR A 94 -9.70 11.34 -2.92
C THR A 94 -10.07 12.79 -3.23
N MET A 95 -10.65 13.50 -2.27
CA MET A 95 -11.00 14.92 -2.41
C MET A 95 -9.76 15.79 -2.68
N ALA A 96 -8.69 15.60 -1.89
CA ALA A 96 -7.42 16.30 -2.09
C ALA A 96 -6.80 16.02 -3.47
N THR A 97 -6.95 14.79 -3.97
CA THR A 97 -6.46 14.39 -5.30
C THR A 97 -7.20 15.14 -6.41
N TRP A 98 -8.53 15.28 -6.31
CA TRP A 98 -9.31 16.02 -7.30
C TRP A 98 -8.94 17.50 -7.34
N ALA A 99 -8.81 18.14 -6.17
CA ALA A 99 -8.41 19.54 -6.10
C ALA A 99 -6.99 19.78 -6.64
N TYR A 100 -6.07 18.84 -6.42
CA TYR A 100 -4.75 18.91 -7.04
C TYR A 100 -4.82 18.81 -8.57
N GLN A 101 -5.56 17.83 -9.10
CA GLN A 101 -5.70 17.63 -10.55
C GLN A 101 -6.35 18.83 -11.24
N MET A 102 -7.37 19.44 -10.63
CA MET A 102 -8.02 20.64 -11.15
C MET A 102 -7.05 21.81 -11.22
N ARG A 103 -6.34 22.11 -10.12
CA ARG A 103 -5.32 23.18 -10.11
C ARG A 103 -4.22 22.94 -11.14
N ARG A 104 -3.83 21.69 -11.34
CA ARG A 104 -2.85 21.32 -12.38
C ARG A 104 -3.37 21.61 -13.79
N LYS A 105 -4.62 21.21 -14.08
CA LYS A 105 -5.28 21.49 -15.37
C LYS A 105 -5.46 22.99 -15.61
N GLU A 106 -5.84 23.74 -14.59
CA GLU A 106 -5.98 25.21 -14.67
C GLU A 106 -4.62 25.85 -15.00
N ARG A 107 -3.53 25.43 -14.35
CA ARG A 107 -2.17 25.89 -14.68
C ARG A 107 -1.75 25.53 -16.10
N GLU A 108 -1.99 24.29 -16.53
CA GLU A 108 -1.68 23.84 -17.89
C GLU A 108 -2.49 24.61 -18.95
N LYS A 109 -3.74 24.97 -18.65
CA LYS A 109 -4.56 25.81 -19.53
C LYS A 109 -4.02 27.23 -19.62
N ASN A 110 -3.69 27.83 -18.47
CA ASN A 110 -3.17 29.20 -18.41
C ASN A 110 -1.77 29.34 -19.00
N ALA A 111 -0.97 28.26 -19.04
CA ALA A 111 0.36 28.25 -19.65
C ALA A 111 0.34 28.08 -21.18
N LYS A 112 -0.82 27.76 -21.76
CA LYS A 112 -1.03 27.58 -23.22
C LYS A 112 -1.75 28.77 -23.88
N LEU A 113 -2.19 29.73 -23.07
CA LEU A 113 -2.77 31.02 -23.46
C LEU A 113 -1.68 32.09 -23.43
#